data_AF-A0A820RY61-F1
#
_entry.id   AF-A0A820RY61-F1
#
_cell.length_a   1.000
_cell.length_b   1.000
_cell.length_c   1.000
_cell.angle_alpha   90.00
_cell.angle_beta   90.00
_cell.angle_gamma   90.00
#
_symmetry.space_group_name_H-M   'P 1'
#
loop_
_entity.id
_entity.type
_entity.pdbx_description
1 polymer ?
#
loop_
_entity_poly.entity_id
_entity_poly.type
_entity_poly.pdbx_seq_one_letter_code
_entity_poly.pdbx_strand_id
1 'polypeptide(L)'
;VSITLVGDLGNDNLLNLGGSSRTMKGLRQVADKTDFFVHIGDISYADDYGLGVPFEFYEQSWNSWQKHMTEVTANKFYMTGPGNHEVTCAILGDFLCLSSNYKNFSAYLHRFRMPGDESGGYKNLWYSFDYGLVHYVIINTETDF
;
A
#
# COMPACT_ATOMS: atom_id res chain seq x y z
N VAL A 1 0.40 -15.20 18.12
CA VAL A 1 0.44 -14.01 17.26
C VAL A 1 1.44 -14.29 16.15
N SER A 2 0.94 -14.43 14.93
CA SER A 2 1.71 -14.61 13.69
C SER A 2 1.41 -13.44 12.79
N ILE A 3 2.44 -12.78 12.27
CA ILE A 3 2.30 -11.57 11.46
C ILE A 3 3.11 -11.77 10.19
N THR A 4 2.53 -11.40 9.06
CA THR A 4 3.24 -11.37 7.79
C THR A 4 3.50 -9.91 7.41
N LEU A 5 4.76 -9.55 7.22
CA LEU A 5 5.17 -8.21 6.81
C LEU A 5 5.61 -8.22 5.35
N VAL A 6 5.27 -7.17 4.62
CA VAL A 6 5.71 -6.90 3.25
C VAL A 6 5.89 -5.40 3.07
N GLY A 7 6.83 -4.98 2.24
CA GLY A 7 6.98 -3.61 1.76
C GLY A 7 7.29 -3.66 0.27
N ASP A 8 7.16 -2.51 -0.40
CA ASP A 8 7.67 -2.34 -1.76
C ASP A 8 7.11 -3.37 -2.75
N LEU A 9 5.82 -3.72 -2.59
CA LEU A 9 5.24 -4.86 -3.30
C LEU A 9 5.00 -4.54 -4.78
N GLY A 10 4.31 -3.43 -5.05
CA GLY A 10 3.97 -2.96 -6.39
C GLY A 10 3.10 -3.89 -7.24
N ASN A 11 2.81 -3.42 -8.45
CA ASN A 11 2.28 -4.24 -9.54
C ASN A 11 3.41 -4.91 -10.32
N ASP A 12 3.13 -6.06 -10.95
CA ASP A 12 4.08 -6.62 -11.92
C ASP A 12 4.27 -5.65 -13.09
N ASN A 13 5.54 -5.42 -13.44
CA ASN A 13 5.91 -4.57 -14.55
C ASN A 13 7.22 -5.07 -15.20
N LEU A 14 7.65 -4.40 -16.26
CA LEU A 14 8.87 -4.78 -16.98
C LEU A 14 10.16 -4.63 -16.13
N LEU A 15 10.12 -3.83 -15.06
CA LEU A 15 11.26 -3.56 -14.19
C LEU A 15 11.44 -4.64 -13.13
N ASN A 16 10.35 -5.14 -12.54
CA ASN A 16 10.42 -6.11 -11.44
C ASN A 16 10.36 -7.59 -11.87
N LEU A 17 10.20 -7.87 -13.17
CA LEU A 17 10.32 -9.21 -13.78
C LEU A 17 9.53 -10.30 -13.01
N GLY A 18 8.28 -9.97 -12.63
CA GLY A 18 7.38 -10.88 -11.91
C GLY A 18 7.66 -11.01 -10.42
N GLY A 19 8.47 -10.12 -9.83
CA GLY A 19 8.78 -10.09 -8.40
C GLY A 19 7.52 -9.98 -7.55
N SER A 20 6.63 -9.04 -7.89
CA SER A 20 5.39 -8.79 -7.17
C SER A 20 4.48 -10.02 -7.19
N SER A 21 4.26 -10.65 -8.35
CA SER A 21 3.46 -11.88 -8.45
C SER A 21 4.00 -13.03 -7.60
N ARG A 22 5.33 -13.21 -7.53
CA ARG A 22 5.94 -14.24 -6.69
C ARG A 22 5.65 -13.98 -5.21
N THR A 23 5.81 -12.74 -4.76
CA THR A 23 5.50 -12.35 -3.38
C THR A 23 4.01 -12.47 -3.08
N MET A 24 3.13 -11.96 -3.94
CA MET A 24 1.67 -12.10 -3.80
C MET A 24 1.22 -13.56 -3.71
N LYS A 25 1.82 -14.45 -4.51
CA LYS A 25 1.58 -15.90 -4.39
C LYS A 25 2.02 -16.43 -3.02
N GLY A 26 3.17 -15.99 -2.52
CA GLY A 26 3.65 -16.32 -1.17
C GLY A 26 2.67 -15.85 -0.09
N LEU A 27 2.18 -14.61 -0.18
CA LEU A 27 1.19 -14.05 0.75
C LEU A 27 -0.09 -14.90 0.79
N ARG A 28 -0.61 -15.31 -0.37
CA ARG A 28 -1.78 -16.21 -0.45
C ARG A 28 -1.53 -17.56 0.22
N GLN A 29 -0.33 -18.13 0.04
CA GLN A 29 0.03 -19.42 0.65
C GLN A 29 0.16 -19.38 2.19
N VAL A 30 0.36 -18.20 2.77
CA VAL A 30 0.45 -18.01 4.23
C VAL A 30 -0.79 -17.34 4.83
N ALA A 31 -1.81 -17.01 4.03
CA ALA A 31 -3.00 -16.29 4.48
C ALA A 31 -3.73 -17.01 5.63
N ASP A 32 -3.84 -18.33 5.57
CA ASP A 32 -4.48 -19.13 6.63
C ASP A 32 -3.59 -19.35 7.87
N LYS A 33 -2.29 -19.03 7.77
CA LYS A 33 -1.28 -19.26 8.83
C LYS A 33 -0.92 -17.98 9.58
N THR A 34 -1.28 -16.83 9.04
CA THR A 34 -1.03 -15.53 9.65
C THR A 34 -2.29 -14.99 10.29
N ASP A 35 -2.12 -14.25 11.38
CA ASP A 35 -3.23 -13.60 12.06
C ASP A 35 -3.65 -12.34 11.29
N PHE A 36 -2.68 -11.58 10.80
CA PHE A 36 -2.87 -10.39 9.97
C PHE A 36 -1.62 -10.04 9.16
N PHE A 37 -1.79 -9.14 8.21
CA PHE A 37 -0.73 -8.60 7.37
C PHE A 37 -0.41 -7.15 7.73
N VAL A 38 0.85 -6.76 7.55
CA VAL A 38 1.30 -5.36 7.59
C VAL A 38 2.06 -5.06 6.30
N HIS A 39 1.63 -4.02 5.58
CA HIS A 39 2.30 -3.49 4.39
C HIS A 39 2.96 -2.15 4.74
N ILE A 40 4.29 -2.13 4.77
CA ILE A 40 5.07 -0.99 5.27
C ILE A 40 5.50 -0.04 4.14
N GLY A 41 4.52 0.54 3.42
CA GLY A 41 4.75 1.53 2.38
C GLY A 41 5.00 0.95 0.99
N ASP A 42 4.97 1.84 -0.01
CA ASP A 42 5.23 1.58 -1.42
C ASP A 42 4.38 0.44 -1.97
N ILE A 43 3.07 0.70 -1.95
CA ILE A 43 2.07 -0.36 -2.01
C ILE A 43 1.90 -0.88 -3.43
N SER A 44 1.53 0.03 -4.35
CA SER A 44 1.14 -0.33 -5.71
C SER A 44 2.11 0.16 -6.79
N TYR A 45 2.98 1.13 -6.46
CA TYR A 45 3.79 1.87 -7.43
C TYR A 45 2.94 2.41 -8.59
N ALA A 46 1.73 2.90 -8.29
CA ALA A 46 0.84 3.46 -9.31
C ALA A 46 1.44 4.71 -9.99
N ASP A 47 2.38 5.37 -9.33
CA ASP A 47 3.12 6.53 -9.83
C ASP A 47 4.25 6.19 -10.82
N ASP A 48 4.52 4.91 -11.06
CA ASP A 48 5.36 4.41 -12.15
C ASP A 48 4.63 4.37 -13.50
N TYR A 49 3.37 4.83 -13.57
CA TYR A 49 2.62 4.83 -14.82
C TYR A 49 3.40 5.57 -15.92
N GLY A 50 3.59 4.92 -17.08
CA GLY A 50 4.38 5.46 -18.19
C GLY A 50 5.89 5.19 -18.15
N LEU A 51 6.44 4.52 -17.12
CA LEU A 51 7.87 4.15 -17.03
C LEU A 51 8.17 2.65 -17.24
N GLY A 52 7.16 1.84 -17.56
CA GLY A 52 7.35 0.39 -17.73
C GLY A 52 6.14 -0.46 -17.40
N VAL A 53 5.05 0.16 -16.94
CA VAL A 53 3.71 -0.43 -16.88
C VAL A 53 2.98 -0.08 -18.19
N PRO A 54 2.84 -1.01 -19.15
CA PRO A 54 2.16 -0.71 -20.39
C PRO A 54 0.65 -0.56 -20.12
N PHE A 55 0.06 0.55 -20.57
CA PHE A 55 -1.40 0.75 -20.73
C PHE A 55 -2.26 1.01 -19.49
N GLU A 56 -1.71 1.06 -18.27
CA GLU A 56 -2.48 1.45 -17.07
C GLU A 56 -2.16 2.90 -16.65
N PHE A 57 -3.20 3.72 -16.48
CA PHE A 57 -3.10 5.04 -15.85
C PHE A 57 -3.09 4.90 -14.32
N TYR A 58 -2.60 5.92 -13.59
CA TYR A 58 -2.50 5.96 -12.12
C TYR A 58 -3.63 5.22 -11.35
N GLU A 59 -4.89 5.60 -11.56
CA GLU A 59 -6.04 4.96 -10.88
C GLU A 59 -6.28 3.51 -11.31
N GLN A 60 -5.96 3.17 -12.56
CA GLN A 60 -6.05 1.80 -13.06
C GLN A 60 -4.98 0.92 -12.42
N SER A 61 -3.76 1.43 -12.23
CA SER A 61 -2.68 0.70 -11.53
C SER A 61 -3.04 0.40 -10.07
N TRP A 62 -3.67 1.34 -9.37
CA TRP A 62 -4.25 1.07 -8.05
C TRP A 62 -5.33 -0.02 -8.10
N ASN A 63 -6.25 0.04 -9.06
CA ASN A 63 -7.31 -0.96 -9.21
C ASN A 63 -6.75 -2.36 -9.56
N SER A 64 -5.72 -2.41 -10.40
CA SER A 64 -5.02 -3.64 -10.79
C SER A 64 -4.39 -4.31 -9.57
N TRP A 65 -3.68 -3.53 -8.75
CA TRP A 65 -3.09 -4.01 -7.51
C TRP A 65 -4.13 -4.55 -6.53
N GLN A 66 -5.21 -3.78 -6.28
CA GLN A 66 -6.27 -4.19 -5.37
C GLN A 66 -6.97 -5.47 -5.82
N LYS A 67 -7.19 -5.63 -7.14
CA LYS A 67 -7.73 -6.85 -7.72
C LYS A 67 -6.82 -8.05 -7.46
N HIS A 68 -5.50 -7.91 -7.64
CA HIS A 68 -4.57 -8.99 -7.37
C HIS A 68 -4.46 -9.34 -5.88
N MET A 69 -4.64 -8.36 -5.01
CA MET A 69 -4.55 -8.55 -3.55
C MET A 69 -5.86 -8.98 -2.90
N THR A 70 -6.98 -9.01 -3.63
CA THR A 70 -8.31 -9.33 -3.09
C THR A 70 -8.33 -10.65 -2.32
N GLU A 71 -7.67 -11.71 -2.81
CA GLU A 71 -7.65 -13.01 -2.11
C GLU A 71 -7.00 -12.95 -0.72
N VAL A 72 -6.09 -12.00 -0.51
CA VAL A 72 -5.41 -11.76 0.77
C VAL A 72 -6.22 -10.78 1.63
N THR A 73 -6.57 -9.62 1.07
CA THR A 73 -7.13 -8.49 1.83
C THR A 73 -8.62 -8.66 2.16
N ALA A 74 -9.36 -9.51 1.44
CA ALA A 74 -10.77 -9.74 1.73
C ALA A 74 -11.01 -10.65 2.95
N ASN A 75 -10.00 -11.42 3.36
CA ASN A 75 -10.16 -12.48 4.36
C ASN A 75 -9.40 -12.23 5.67
N LYS A 76 -8.41 -11.33 5.67
CA LYS A 76 -7.56 -11.02 6.82
C LYS A 76 -7.33 -9.53 6.92
N PHE A 77 -7.16 -9.04 8.14
CA PHE A 77 -6.77 -7.64 8.36
C PHE A 77 -5.45 -7.37 7.63
N TYR A 78 -5.42 -6.27 6.88
CA TYR A 78 -4.29 -5.86 6.07
C TYR A 78 -3.97 -4.40 6.41
N MET A 79 -3.09 -4.24 7.40
CA MET A 79 -2.68 -2.94 7.92
C MET A 79 -1.66 -2.32 6.97
N THR A 80 -1.70 -1.02 6.74
CA THR A 80 -0.79 -0.36 5.77
C THR A 80 -0.25 0.95 6.31
N GLY A 81 1.04 1.22 6.10
CA GLY A 81 1.61 2.57 6.17
C GLY A 81 1.81 3.12 4.75
N PRO A 82 1.80 4.45 4.54
CA PRO A 82 2.20 5.05 3.27
C PRO A 82 3.74 5.07 3.13
N GLY A 83 4.24 4.95 1.90
CA GLY A 83 5.62 5.26 1.52
C GLY A 83 5.69 6.47 0.58
N ASN A 84 6.86 6.74 0.01
CA ASN A 84 7.04 7.87 -0.89
C ASN A 84 6.24 7.72 -2.20
N HIS A 85 5.98 6.49 -2.65
CA HIS A 85 5.17 6.22 -3.84
C HIS A 85 3.66 6.44 -3.63
N GLU A 86 3.22 6.68 -2.38
CA GLU A 86 1.85 7.10 -2.10
C GLU A 86 1.67 8.63 -2.13
N VAL A 87 2.75 9.42 -2.11
CA VAL A 87 2.70 10.89 -1.97
C VAL A 87 2.03 11.55 -3.18
N THR A 88 2.43 11.14 -4.39
CA THR A 88 2.03 11.77 -5.64
C THR A 88 1.69 10.75 -6.71
N CYS A 89 1.21 11.24 -7.85
CA CYS A 89 0.73 10.39 -8.91
C CYS A 89 1.78 9.98 -9.93
N ALA A 90 2.96 10.62 -9.95
CA ALA A 90 4.00 10.36 -10.92
C ALA A 90 5.38 10.53 -10.28
N ILE A 91 6.25 9.53 -10.43
CA ILE A 91 7.59 9.52 -9.80
C ILE A 91 8.49 10.66 -10.31
N LEU A 92 8.29 11.13 -11.54
CA LEU A 92 9.04 12.27 -12.10
C LEU A 92 8.51 13.63 -11.62
N GLY A 93 7.40 13.63 -10.87
CA GLY A 93 6.86 14.80 -10.20
C GLY A 93 5.46 15.20 -10.66
N ASP A 94 4.90 16.06 -9.81
CA ASP A 94 3.53 16.58 -9.82
C ASP A 94 3.01 17.20 -11.13
N PHE A 95 3.90 17.63 -12.02
CA PHE A 95 3.53 18.28 -13.29
C PHE A 95 2.99 17.28 -14.32
N LEU A 96 3.27 15.99 -14.14
CA LEU A 96 2.69 14.93 -14.95
C LEU A 96 1.30 14.51 -14.46
N CYS A 97 0.88 14.99 -13.29
CA CYS A 97 -0.43 14.65 -12.74
C CYS A 97 -1.57 15.31 -13.51
N LEU A 98 -2.43 14.47 -14.07
CA LEU A 98 -3.64 14.87 -14.79
C LEU A 98 -4.68 15.53 -13.88
N SER A 99 -4.54 15.41 -12.57
CA SER A 99 -5.43 16.01 -11.58
C SER A 99 -4.68 16.32 -10.29
N SER A 100 -5.05 17.42 -9.63
CA SER A 100 -4.59 17.71 -8.27
C SER A 100 -5.10 16.70 -7.23
N ASN A 101 -6.15 15.95 -7.55
CA ASN A 101 -6.73 14.93 -6.67
C ASN A 101 -5.89 13.66 -6.57
N TYR A 102 -4.79 13.55 -7.31
CA TYR A 102 -3.88 12.40 -7.28
C TYR A 102 -2.61 12.67 -6.45
N LYS A 103 -2.63 13.71 -5.62
CA LYS A 103 -1.48 14.22 -4.85
C LYS A 103 -1.76 14.14 -3.35
N ASN A 104 -0.74 14.41 -2.53
CA ASN A 104 -0.84 14.47 -1.06
C ASN A 104 -1.51 13.23 -0.46
N PHE A 105 -1.03 12.04 -0.84
CA PHE A 105 -1.56 10.76 -0.33
C PHE A 105 -3.02 10.49 -0.67
N SER A 106 -3.62 11.22 -1.61
CA SER A 106 -5.08 11.16 -1.85
C SER A 106 -5.57 9.74 -2.15
N ALA A 107 -4.89 8.99 -3.04
CA ALA A 107 -5.29 7.62 -3.33
C ALA A 107 -5.20 6.73 -2.08
N TYR A 108 -4.09 6.79 -1.34
CA TYR A 108 -3.90 6.03 -0.10
C TYR A 108 -4.97 6.36 0.94
N LEU A 109 -5.23 7.65 1.19
CA LEU A 109 -6.21 8.13 2.16
C LEU A 109 -7.65 7.68 1.87
N HIS A 110 -8.01 7.50 0.59
CA HIS A 110 -9.37 7.11 0.20
C HIS A 110 -9.53 5.61 -0.09
N ARG A 111 -8.43 4.87 -0.29
CA ARG A 111 -8.46 3.44 -0.63
C ARG A 111 -8.26 2.52 0.57
N PHE A 112 -7.60 3.01 1.61
CA PHE A 112 -7.36 2.26 2.84
C PHE A 112 -8.17 2.85 3.99
N ARG A 113 -8.38 2.03 5.03
CA ARG A 113 -8.97 2.47 6.30
C ARG A 113 -8.09 1.97 7.42
N MET A 114 -7.39 2.89 8.07
CA MET A 114 -6.52 2.61 9.20
C MET A 114 -7.01 3.37 10.43
N PRO A 115 -6.71 2.89 11.66
CA PRO A 115 -7.30 3.42 12.88
C PRO A 115 -6.60 4.68 13.39
N GLY A 116 -6.26 5.66 12.52
CA GLY A 116 -5.57 6.87 12.98
C GLY A 116 -6.45 7.68 13.92
N ASP A 117 -7.67 8.01 13.54
CA ASP A 117 -8.55 8.81 14.41
C ASP A 117 -8.84 8.07 15.73
N GLU A 118 -9.04 6.75 15.70
CA GLU A 118 -9.30 5.92 16.88
C GLU A 118 -8.09 5.80 17.81
N SER A 119 -6.86 5.92 17.29
CA SER A 119 -5.62 5.79 18.05
C SER A 119 -4.97 7.13 18.43
N GLY A 120 -5.63 8.25 18.13
CA GLY A 120 -5.08 9.61 18.32
C GLY A 120 -4.04 10.01 17.26
N GLY A 121 -3.98 9.24 16.18
CA GLY A 121 -3.24 9.50 14.95
C GLY A 121 -3.89 10.53 14.02
N TYR A 122 -3.45 10.53 12.76
CA TYR A 122 -4.01 11.40 11.73
C TYR A 122 -4.45 10.60 10.51
N LYS A 123 -5.77 10.46 10.34
CA LYS A 123 -6.40 9.72 9.23
C LYS A 123 -5.82 8.32 9.10
N ASN A 124 -5.19 8.00 7.97
CA ASN A 124 -4.48 6.74 7.77
C ASN A 124 -2.96 6.90 7.81
N LEU A 125 -2.43 8.12 7.95
CA LEU A 125 -1.01 8.37 7.71
C LEU A 125 -0.14 7.83 8.84
N TRP A 126 -0.53 8.05 10.09
CA TRP A 126 0.11 7.44 11.25
C TRP A 126 -0.94 7.06 12.28
N TYR A 127 -0.72 5.93 12.94
CA TYR A 127 -1.69 5.33 13.84
C TYR A 127 -1.04 4.24 14.71
N SER A 128 -1.79 3.75 15.68
CA SER A 128 -1.42 2.57 16.46
C SER A 128 -2.60 1.62 16.60
N PHE A 129 -2.33 0.37 16.96
CA PHE A 129 -3.36 -0.63 17.25
C PHE A 129 -2.79 -1.75 18.12
N ASP A 130 -3.66 -2.40 18.89
CA ASP A 130 -3.31 -3.56 19.69
C ASP A 130 -3.74 -4.84 18.99
N TYR A 131 -2.87 -5.86 19.01
CA TYR A 131 -3.24 -7.21 18.63
C TYR A 131 -2.65 -8.22 19.62
N GLY A 132 -3.52 -8.84 20.42
CA GLY A 132 -3.10 -9.73 21.50
C GLY A 132 -2.33 -8.97 22.58
N LEU A 133 -1.06 -9.32 22.79
CA LEU A 133 -0.18 -8.73 23.83
C LEU A 133 0.79 -7.69 23.28
N VAL A 134 0.61 -7.26 22.03
CA VAL A 134 1.53 -6.35 21.34
C VAL A 134 0.80 -5.09 20.91
N HIS A 135 1.41 -3.94 21.21
CA HIS A 135 1.03 -2.63 20.72
C HIS A 135 1.87 -2.29 19.49
N TYR A 136 1.23 -2.05 18.35
CA TYR A 136 1.89 -1.70 17.09
C TYR A 136 1.75 -0.21 16.84
N VAL A 137 2.84 0.42 16.40
CA VAL A 137 2.85 1.82 15.98
C VAL A 137 3.32 1.88 14.53
N ILE A 138 2.51 2.49 13.67
CA ILE A 138 2.82 2.74 12.26
C ILE A 138 3.07 4.25 12.10
N ILE A 139 4.29 4.58 11.68
CA ILE A 139 4.76 5.95 11.51
C ILE A 139 4.84 6.25 10.00
N ASN A 140 4.39 7.44 9.61
CA ASN A 140 4.60 7.96 8.25
C ASN A 140 5.97 8.60 8.13
N THR A 141 6.85 8.08 7.28
CA THR A 141 8.19 8.65 7.03
C THR A 141 8.18 9.85 6.08
N GLU A 142 7.04 10.14 5.46
CA GLU A 142 6.92 11.11 4.36
C GLU A 142 6.28 12.45 4.80
N THR A 143 5.99 12.61 6.08
CA THR A 143 5.46 13.86 6.67
C THR A 143 6.30 14.27 7.87
N ASP A 144 6.22 15.56 8.23
CA ASP A 144 6.81 16.06 9.48
C ASP A 144 6.22 15.33 10.70
N PHE A 145 7.05 15.14 11.74
CA PHE A 145 6.75 14.33 12.93
C PHE A 145 6.48 15.19 14.17
#